data_AF-A0A7S4IXB2-F1
#
_entry.id   AF-A0A7S4IXB2-F1
#
_cell.length_a   1.000
_cell.length_b   1.000
_cell.length_c   1.000
_cell.angle_alpha   90.00
_cell.angle_beta   90.00
_cell.angle_gamma   90.00
#
_symmetry.space_group_name_H-M   'P 1'
#
loop_
_entity.id
_entity.type
_entity.pdbx_description
1 polymer ?
#
loop_
_entity_poly.entity_id
_entity_poly.type
_entity_poly.pdbx_seq_one_letter_code
_entity_poly.pdbx_strand_id
1 'polypeptide(L)'
;AVSELANAFLNRMRKDADEAVKDTENPDEARAMIWYPIKEGHDTSLAKWKGRLRDLNAGSKTDCRLAFAEIWMSPRCSSDGNDCSGRSSLVGSGLAIFSSYCLAMAKLRSWIPELHAALDPESKGGCSIEFV
;
A
#
# COMPACT_ATOMS: atom_id res chain seq x y z
N ALA A 1 -19.25 -13.31 -9.15
CA ALA A 1 -18.44 -13.96 -8.09
C ALA A 1 -17.39 -13.02 -7.50
N VAL A 2 -16.42 -12.51 -8.27
CA VAL A 2 -15.33 -11.61 -7.78
C VAL A 2 -15.86 -10.35 -7.08
N SER A 3 -16.94 -9.75 -7.58
CA SER A 3 -17.51 -8.52 -7.03
C SER A 3 -18.14 -8.68 -5.63
N GLU A 4 -18.77 -9.81 -5.31
CA GLU A 4 -19.45 -9.99 -4.01
C GLU A 4 -18.45 -10.24 -2.87
N LEU A 5 -17.42 -11.04 -3.12
CA LEU A 5 -16.33 -11.29 -2.17
C LEU A 5 -15.52 -10.01 -1.93
N ALA A 6 -15.18 -9.26 -2.98
CA ALA A 6 -14.52 -7.98 -2.84
C ALA A 6 -15.38 -6.98 -2.04
N ASN A 7 -16.68 -6.89 -2.32
CA ASN A 7 -17.59 -6.00 -1.59
C ASN A 7 -17.71 -6.39 -0.11
N ALA A 8 -17.82 -7.69 0.21
CA ALA A 8 -17.85 -8.16 1.59
C ALA A 8 -16.56 -7.82 2.35
N PHE A 9 -15.40 -7.99 1.69
CA PHE A 9 -14.11 -7.63 2.24
C PHE A 9 -13.98 -6.11 2.48
N LEU A 10 -14.35 -5.28 1.49
CA LEU A 10 -14.35 -3.82 1.61
C LEU A 10 -15.26 -3.34 2.74
N ASN A 11 -16.45 -3.93 2.89
CA ASN A 11 -17.38 -3.59 3.97
C ASN A 11 -16.82 -3.96 5.36
N ARG A 12 -16.12 -5.08 5.47
CA ARG A 12 -15.45 -5.46 6.72
C ARG A 12 -14.30 -4.50 7.05
N MET A 13 -13.43 -4.19 6.09
CA MET A 13 -12.35 -3.21 6.30
C MET A 13 -12.89 -1.85 6.74
N ARG A 14 -13.99 -1.39 6.12
CA ARG A 14 -14.64 -0.15 6.51
C ARG A 14 -15.10 -0.19 7.97
N LYS A 15 -15.79 -1.26 8.37
CA LYS A 15 -16.25 -1.44 9.75
C LYS A 15 -15.07 -1.45 10.73
N ASP A 16 -14.02 -2.19 10.43
CA ASP A 16 -12.84 -2.30 11.28
C ASP A 16 -12.05 -0.98 11.37
N ALA A 17 -12.10 -0.14 10.33
CA ALA A 17 -11.55 1.20 10.31
C ALA A 17 -12.42 2.16 11.15
N ASP A 18 -13.73 2.12 10.98
CA ASP A 18 -14.69 2.91 11.76
C ASP A 18 -14.64 2.57 13.26
N GLU A 19 -14.36 1.32 13.62
CA GLU A 19 -14.11 0.89 15.00
C GLU A 19 -12.76 1.38 15.53
N ALA A 20 -11.69 1.33 14.71
CA ALA A 20 -10.38 1.85 15.10
C ALA A 20 -10.41 3.37 15.41
N VAL A 21 -11.19 4.14 14.65
CA VAL A 21 -11.37 5.60 14.83
C VAL A 21 -12.18 5.94 16.10
N LYS A 22 -12.97 5.01 16.63
CA LYS A 22 -13.76 5.25 17.85
C LYS A 22 -12.97 4.96 19.13
N ASP A 23 -11.99 4.09 19.06
CA ASP A 23 -11.14 3.69 20.20
C ASP A 23 -9.98 4.68 20.45
N THR A 24 -9.87 5.73 19.66
CA THR A 24 -8.83 6.75 19.78
C THR A 24 -9.32 7.99 20.50
N GLU A 25 -9.01 8.06 21.80
CA GLU A 25 -9.12 9.30 22.59
C GLU A 25 -8.18 10.42 22.11
N ASN A 26 -7.37 10.19 21.07
CA ASN A 26 -6.44 11.17 20.51
C ASN A 26 -6.46 11.14 18.97
N PRO A 27 -7.04 12.16 18.29
CA PRO A 27 -7.26 12.20 16.85
C PRO A 27 -5.98 12.36 16.00
N ASP A 28 -4.79 12.30 16.59
CA ASP A 28 -3.50 12.31 15.89
C ASP A 28 -3.13 10.92 15.32
N GLU A 29 -4.14 10.22 14.79
CA GLU A 29 -4.07 8.97 14.06
C GLU A 29 -3.65 9.23 12.61
N ALA A 30 -2.59 8.57 12.13
CA ALA A 30 -2.04 8.74 10.77
C ALA A 30 -1.90 10.22 10.33
N ARG A 31 -0.77 10.86 10.68
CA ARG A 31 -0.52 12.28 10.35
C ARG A 31 -0.56 12.60 8.86
N ALA A 32 -0.29 11.60 8.01
CA ALA A 32 -0.41 11.74 6.55
C ALA A 32 -0.53 10.38 5.85
N MET A 33 -1.33 10.35 4.80
CA MET A 33 -1.38 9.25 3.83
C MET A 33 -1.18 9.81 2.43
N ILE A 34 -0.26 9.22 1.67
CA ILE A 34 0.04 9.62 0.30
C ILE A 34 -0.21 8.44 -0.63
N TRP A 35 -1.21 8.57 -1.49
CA TRP A 35 -1.41 7.64 -2.59
C TRP A 35 -0.42 7.91 -3.72
N TYR A 36 0.10 6.85 -4.33
CA TYR A 36 0.96 6.94 -5.50
C TYR A 36 0.67 5.83 -6.53
N PRO A 37 0.80 6.13 -7.83
CA PRO A 37 0.63 5.14 -8.90
C PRO A 37 1.86 4.22 -9.01
N ILE A 38 1.64 2.95 -9.37
CA ILE A 38 2.69 2.01 -9.78
C ILE A 38 2.55 1.77 -11.28
N LYS A 39 3.61 2.02 -12.04
CA LYS A 39 3.63 1.87 -13.50
C LYS A 39 4.46 0.65 -13.91
N GLU A 40 4.17 0.11 -15.09
CA GLU A 40 4.75 -1.12 -15.65
C GLU A 40 6.28 -1.03 -15.87
N GLY A 41 6.82 0.19 -15.99
CA GLY A 41 8.25 0.44 -16.12
C GLY A 41 8.97 0.57 -14.76
N HIS A 42 10.29 0.32 -14.79
CA HIS A 42 11.19 0.56 -13.65
C HIS A 42 11.16 2.04 -13.26
N ASP A 43 10.25 2.41 -12.36
CA ASP A 43 10.09 3.79 -11.94
C ASP A 43 11.19 4.15 -10.94
N THR A 44 12.38 4.41 -11.48
CA THR A 44 13.52 4.93 -10.73
C THR A 44 13.15 6.22 -9.98
N SER A 45 12.13 6.96 -10.44
CA SER A 45 11.61 8.11 -9.73
C SER A 45 10.78 7.71 -8.50
N LEU A 46 9.97 6.65 -8.59
CA LEU A 46 9.25 6.07 -7.44
C LEU A 46 10.23 5.56 -6.38
N ALA A 47 11.27 4.82 -6.79
CA ALA A 47 12.30 4.33 -5.86
C ALA A 47 13.03 5.49 -5.16
N LYS A 48 13.42 6.53 -5.91
CA LYS A 48 14.04 7.75 -5.36
C LYS A 48 13.10 8.50 -4.43
N TRP A 49 11.82 8.61 -4.77
CA TRP A 49 10.81 9.29 -3.96
C TRP A 49 10.57 8.54 -2.64
N LYS A 50 10.41 7.21 -2.68
CA LYS A 50 10.35 6.39 -1.47
C LYS A 50 11.58 6.55 -0.60
N GLY A 51 12.77 6.55 -1.21
CA GLY A 51 14.03 6.83 -0.50
C GLY A 51 13.98 8.14 0.28
N ARG A 52 13.55 9.24 -0.36
CA ARG A 52 13.39 10.54 0.31
C ARG A 52 12.37 10.50 1.46
N LEU A 53 11.28 9.75 1.33
CA LEU A 53 10.32 9.59 2.43
C LEU A 53 10.93 8.82 3.61
N ARG A 54 11.76 7.80 3.36
CA ARG A 54 12.50 7.09 4.42
C ARG A 54 13.48 8.03 5.13
N ASP A 55 14.23 8.82 4.37
CA ASP A 55 15.18 9.79 4.94
C ASP A 55 14.47 10.84 5.80
N LEU A 56 13.31 11.34 5.34
CA LEU A 56 12.47 12.26 6.10
C LEU A 56 11.95 11.61 7.39
N ASN A 57 11.52 10.34 7.33
CA ASN A 57 11.06 9.61 8.50
C ASN A 57 12.18 9.46 9.55
N ALA A 58 13.37 9.04 9.11
CA ALA A 58 14.54 8.84 9.95
C ALA A 58 15.09 10.14 10.56
N GLY A 59 14.99 11.27 9.85
CA GLY A 59 15.39 12.58 10.34
C GLY A 59 14.36 13.27 11.25
N SER A 60 13.13 12.75 11.33
CA SER A 60 12.08 13.33 12.15
C SER A 60 12.23 12.90 13.61
N LYS A 61 12.11 13.85 14.56
CA LYS A 61 11.98 13.56 16.00
C LYS A 61 10.57 13.06 16.36
N THR A 62 9.81 12.57 15.39
CA THR A 62 8.41 12.19 15.59
C THR A 62 8.32 10.69 15.80
N ASP A 63 7.46 10.24 16.71
CA ASP A 63 7.17 8.80 16.91
C ASP A 63 6.36 8.18 15.74
N CYS A 64 6.35 8.84 14.58
CA CYS A 64 5.65 8.35 13.40
C CYS A 64 6.47 7.23 12.76
N ARG A 65 5.82 6.07 12.60
CA ARG A 65 6.33 4.94 11.82
C ARG A 65 5.83 5.11 10.39
N LEU A 66 6.72 4.90 9.43
CA LEU A 66 6.37 4.93 8.01
C LEU A 66 6.09 3.51 7.53
N ALA A 67 5.02 3.33 6.78
CA ALA A 67 4.81 2.11 6.03
C ALA A 67 4.47 2.39 4.58
N PHE A 68 4.88 1.47 3.71
CA PHE A 68 4.44 1.40 2.33
C PHE A 68 3.57 0.16 2.16
N ALA A 69 2.36 0.33 1.64
CA ALA A 69 1.46 -0.76 1.27
C ALA A 69 1.20 -0.65 -0.23
N GLU A 70 1.44 -1.72 -0.99
CA GLU A 70 1.28 -1.73 -2.45
C GLU A 70 0.49 -2.94 -2.92
N ILE A 71 -0.30 -2.73 -3.97
CA ILE A 71 -0.99 -3.78 -4.71
C ILE A 71 -0.85 -3.48 -6.20
N TRP A 72 -0.52 -4.50 -6.99
CA TRP A 72 -0.47 -4.42 -8.45
C TRP A 72 -1.17 -5.64 -9.06
N MET A 73 -1.82 -5.48 -10.20
CA MET A 73 -2.67 -6.49 -10.85
C MET A 73 -2.02 -7.14 -12.07
N SER A 74 -0.79 -6.73 -12.39
CA SER A 74 -0.03 -7.26 -13.52
C SER A 74 1.43 -7.40 -13.12
N PRO A 75 2.15 -8.44 -13.59
CA PRO A 75 3.53 -8.66 -13.23
C PRO A 75 4.35 -7.39 -13.47
N ARG A 76 5.18 -7.01 -12.51
CA ARG A 76 6.19 -5.99 -12.77
C ARG A 76 7.17 -6.61 -13.75
N CYS A 77 7.41 -5.91 -14.87
CA CYS A 77 8.43 -6.28 -15.82
C CYS A 77 9.74 -6.64 -15.10
N SER A 78 10.18 -7.89 -15.20
CA SER A 78 11.41 -8.35 -14.56
C SER A 78 12.62 -7.75 -15.28
N SER A 79 13.72 -7.59 -14.55
CA SER A 79 15.02 -7.07 -15.01
C SER A 79 15.72 -7.95 -16.07
N ASP A 80 15.06 -8.99 -16.58
CA ASP A 80 15.66 -10.02 -17.45
C ASP A 80 15.63 -9.66 -18.94
N GLY A 81 15.44 -8.38 -19.27
CA GLY A 81 15.78 -7.84 -20.60
C GLY A 81 14.81 -8.17 -21.74
N ASN A 82 13.67 -8.81 -21.48
CA ASN A 82 12.62 -8.94 -22.50
C ASN A 82 11.67 -7.74 -22.44
N ASP A 83 11.90 -6.81 -23.36
CA ASP A 83 11.00 -5.79 -23.89
C ASP A 83 9.81 -5.35 -23.02
N CYS A 84 10.02 -4.29 -22.24
CA CYS A 84 8.98 -3.55 -21.51
C CYS A 84 8.65 -2.23 -22.21
N SER A 85 8.88 -2.15 -23.52
CA SER A 85 8.67 -0.92 -24.26
C SER A 85 7.17 -0.63 -24.43
N GLY A 86 6.77 0.54 -23.94
CA GLY A 86 5.67 1.27 -24.54
C GLY A 86 4.30 1.22 -23.86
N ARG A 87 4.12 0.53 -22.73
CA ARG A 87 2.89 0.67 -21.95
C ARG A 87 3.12 1.54 -20.72
N SER A 88 2.77 2.81 -20.85
CA SER A 88 2.57 3.78 -19.75
C SER A 88 1.33 3.45 -18.92
N SER A 89 1.03 2.15 -18.74
CA SER A 89 -0.16 1.69 -18.06
C SER A 89 0.07 1.71 -16.54
N LEU A 90 -0.97 2.11 -15.82
CA LEU A 90 -1.02 1.97 -14.36
C LEU A 90 -1.22 0.49 -14.06
N VAL A 91 -0.24 -0.16 -13.44
CA VAL A 91 -0.29 -1.60 -13.10
C VAL A 91 -0.68 -1.83 -11.64
N GLY A 92 -0.62 -0.79 -10.82
CA GLY A 92 -0.95 -0.88 -9.40
C GLY A 92 -1.04 0.46 -8.70
N SER A 93 -1.25 0.39 -7.40
CA SER A 93 -1.32 1.54 -6.50
C SER A 93 -0.58 1.24 -5.21
N GLY A 94 -0.03 2.28 -4.61
CA GLY A 94 0.54 2.21 -3.28
C GLY A 94 0.07 3.35 -2.39
N LEU A 95 0.20 3.12 -1.09
CA LEU A 95 -0.01 4.10 -0.04
C LEU A 95 1.28 4.19 0.79
N ALA A 96 1.76 5.42 1.00
CA ALA A 96 2.72 5.73 2.04
C ALA A 96 1.96 6.27 3.25
N ILE A 97 2.16 5.67 4.42
CA ILE A 97 1.37 5.91 5.62
C ILE A 97 2.31 6.33 6.73
N PHE A 98 2.14 7.54 7.25
CA PHE A 98 2.87 8.06 8.40
C PHE A 98 1.95 7.98 9.61
N SER A 99 2.23 7.06 10.54
CA SER A 99 1.38 6.85 11.71
C SER A 99 2.18 6.50 12.96
N SER A 100 1.81 7.08 14.09
CA SER A 100 2.28 6.63 15.41
C SER A 100 1.60 5.32 15.86
N TYR A 101 0.55 4.88 15.16
CA TYR A 101 -0.32 3.78 15.60
C TYR A 101 0.09 2.42 15.05
N CYS A 102 0.66 1.59 15.94
CA CYS A 102 1.14 0.25 15.61
C CYS A 102 0.02 -0.74 15.23
N LEU A 103 -1.21 -0.50 15.71
CA LEU A 103 -2.37 -1.38 15.46
C LEU A 103 -2.89 -1.27 14.02
N ALA A 104 -2.99 -0.05 13.47
CA ALA A 104 -3.28 0.13 12.04
C ALA A 104 -2.19 -0.53 11.17
N MET A 105 -0.93 -0.38 11.57
CA MET A 105 0.22 -1.02 10.92
C MET A 105 0.14 -2.56 10.98
N ALA A 106 -0.33 -3.14 12.09
CA ALA A 106 -0.54 -4.58 12.22
C ALA A 106 -1.67 -5.08 11.32
N LYS A 107 -2.79 -4.35 11.23
CA LYS A 107 -3.92 -4.70 10.35
C LYS A 107 -3.56 -4.67 8.87
N LEU A 108 -2.67 -3.76 8.44
CA LEU A 108 -2.19 -3.75 7.05
C LEU A 108 -1.58 -5.09 6.64
N ARG A 109 -0.90 -5.79 7.55
CA ARG A 109 -0.27 -7.10 7.28
C ARG A 109 -1.24 -8.17 6.83
N SER A 110 -2.47 -8.17 7.34
CA SER A 110 -3.52 -9.10 6.90
C SER A 110 -4.33 -8.54 5.74
N TRP A 111 -4.67 -7.25 5.77
CA TRP A 111 -5.58 -6.67 4.79
C TRP A 111 -5.01 -6.60 3.38
N ILE A 112 -3.74 -6.26 3.20
CA ILE A 112 -3.18 -6.06 1.86
C ILE A 112 -3.13 -7.36 1.04
N PRO A 113 -2.66 -8.50 1.60
CA PRO A 113 -2.73 -9.79 0.91
C PRO A 113 -4.17 -10.23 0.62
N GLU A 114 -5.09 -10.05 1.56
CA GLU A 114 -6.50 -10.40 1.36
C GLU A 114 -7.16 -9.53 0.28
N LEU A 115 -6.86 -8.23 0.27
CA LEU A 115 -7.34 -7.30 -0.75
C LEU A 115 -6.80 -7.68 -2.13
N HIS A 116 -5.51 -8.01 -2.22
CA HIS A 116 -4.91 -8.50 -3.45
C HIS A 116 -5.60 -9.77 -3.95
N ALA A 117 -5.80 -10.77 -3.08
CA ALA A 117 -6.48 -12.01 -3.45
C ALA A 117 -7.93 -11.78 -3.93
N ALA A 118 -8.62 -10.78 -3.39
CA ALA A 118 -9.97 -10.41 -3.82
C ALA A 118 -9.98 -9.68 -5.18
N LEU A 119 -8.97 -8.86 -5.47
CA LEU A 119 -8.90 -8.03 -6.69
C LEU A 119 -8.21 -8.74 -7.86
N ASP A 120 -7.25 -9.61 -7.59
CA ASP A 120 -6.51 -10.43 -8.56
C ASP A 120 -6.61 -11.92 -8.19
N PRO A 121 -7.78 -12.54 -8.41
CA PRO A 121 -8.00 -13.95 -8.08
C PRO A 121 -7.12 -14.90 -8.88
N GLU A 122 -6.56 -14.45 -10.02
CA GLU A 122 -5.65 -15.23 -10.84
C GLU A 122 -4.17 -15.06 -10.42
N SER A 123 -3.89 -14.20 -9.43
CA SER A 123 -2.57 -13.98 -8.83
C SER A 123 -1.48 -13.69 -9.88
N LYS A 124 -1.82 -12.88 -10.88
CA LYS A 124 -0.91 -12.39 -11.92
C LYS A 124 0.00 -11.27 -11.42
N GLY A 125 -0.49 -10.48 -10.49
CA GLY A 125 0.18 -9.34 -9.89
C GLY A 125 0.90 -9.69 -8.60
N GLY A 126 0.77 -8.81 -7.61
CA GLY A 126 1.35 -9.02 -6.31
C GLY A 126 1.02 -7.88 -5.35
N CYS A 127 1.46 -8.04 -4.11
CA CYS A 127 1.33 -7.03 -3.09
C CYS A 127 2.58 -6.98 -2.22
N SER A 128 2.82 -5.84 -1.59
CA SER A 128 3.93 -5.66 -0.66
C SER A 128 3.52 -4.78 0.50
N ILE A 129 4.14 -5.04 1.66
CA ILE A 129 4.06 -4.18 2.82
C ILE A 129 5.46 -4.05 3.40
N GLU A 130 5.90 -2.82 3.53
CA GLU A 130 7.19 -2.46 4.10
C GLU A 130 6.96 -1.53 5.29
N PHE A 131 7.56 -1.84 6.44
CA PHE A 131 7.59 -0.96 7.61
C PHE A 131 9.01 -0.42 7.76
N VAL A 132 9.11 0.89 7.96
CA VAL A 132 10.37 1.65 8.03
C VAL A 132 10.56 2.22 9.42
#